data_AF-A0A9P1BZ06-F1
#
_entry.id   AF-A0A9P1BZ06-F1
#
_cell.length_a   1.000
_cell.length_b   1.000
_cell.length_c   1.000
_cell.angle_alpha   90.00
_cell.angle_beta   90.00
_cell.angle_gamma   90.00
#
_symmetry.space_group_name_H-M   'P 1'
#
loop_
_entity.id
_entity.type
_entity.pdbx_description
1 polymer ?
#
loop_
_entity_poly.entity_id
_entity_poly.type
_entity_poly.pdbx_seq_one_letter_code
_entity_poly.pdbx_strand_id
1 'polypeptide(L)'
;MPRVATGFISFLSLQVFRTMAYSLIPKQSSSLLWMDVTMFSVTVIMFASVLENVLAQAMRANISSISARFVDNFSRVTFPMIGLCLLVVLFIMGAMNVDNTFTMVVRLSILTFWLVSFAVAVILCIRRLPATLMKTLVRRISSTDFRYMNSIPLDPMELKIVFKTIDTDRSGNITADEVLKSFAFHGLSFAKEEDEANFKSRLRSMFELHGTGTNNRLDLNAFCHHFGAIFRFYSLEEEEEMELIEEEKAAIRQTLRMRQSLRVRESVRESRVSHDVSHASSHDSHESQVGRVSRQDSRKSEALSSTGGVLL
;
A
#
# COMPACT_ATOMS: atom_id res chain seq x y z
N MET A 1 -3.39 0.61 -5.96
CA MET A 1 -2.71 -0.61 -6.44
C MET A 1 -1.84 -0.36 -7.70
N PRO A 2 -0.68 0.33 -7.59
CA PRO A 2 0.30 0.39 -8.69
C PRO A 2 1.40 -0.70 -8.62
N ARG A 3 1.57 -1.41 -7.50
CA ARG A 3 2.74 -2.29 -7.26
C ARG A 3 2.81 -3.57 -8.12
N VAL A 4 1.67 -4.19 -8.41
CA VAL A 4 1.66 -5.40 -9.26
C VAL A 4 2.02 -5.04 -10.71
N ALA A 5 1.51 -3.91 -11.20
CA ALA A 5 1.83 -3.42 -12.53
C ALA A 5 3.33 -3.11 -12.66
N THR A 6 3.94 -2.43 -11.67
CA THR A 6 5.38 -2.12 -11.73
C THR A 6 6.24 -3.38 -11.76
N GLY A 7 5.95 -4.37 -10.91
CA GLY A 7 6.69 -5.64 -10.91
C GLY A 7 6.53 -6.42 -12.22
N PHE A 8 5.31 -6.49 -12.75
CA PHE A 8 5.02 -7.23 -13.98
C PHE A 8 5.61 -6.56 -15.23
N ILE A 9 5.55 -5.23 -15.32
CA ILE A 9 6.15 -4.46 -16.43
C ILE A 9 7.67 -4.68 -16.45
N SER A 10 8.33 -4.58 -15.29
CA SER A 10 9.77 -4.85 -15.21
C SER A 10 10.11 -6.30 -15.56
N PHE A 11 9.26 -7.26 -15.21
CA PHE A 11 9.49 -8.66 -15.58
C PHE A 11 9.39 -8.87 -17.09
N LEU A 12 8.36 -8.30 -17.74
CA LEU A 12 8.20 -8.37 -19.19
C LEU A 12 9.35 -7.67 -19.93
N SER A 13 9.79 -6.50 -19.46
CA SER A 13 10.92 -5.80 -20.06
C SER A 13 12.21 -6.62 -19.97
N LEU A 14 12.46 -7.28 -18.84
CA LEU A 14 13.60 -8.18 -18.68
C LEU A 14 13.56 -9.36 -19.69
N GLN A 15 12.39 -9.91 -19.98
CA GLN A 15 12.25 -10.97 -20.99
C GLN A 15 12.56 -10.48 -22.41
N VAL A 16 12.15 -9.26 -22.74
CA VAL A 16 12.47 -8.63 -24.02
C VAL A 16 13.98 -8.36 -24.12
N PHE A 17 14.59 -7.79 -23.07
CA PHE A 17 16.04 -7.58 -23.01
C PHE A 17 16.81 -8.89 -23.13
N ARG A 18 16.35 -9.94 -22.47
CA ARG A 18 16.94 -11.28 -22.58
C ARG A 18 16.94 -11.76 -24.03
N THR A 19 15.80 -11.65 -24.70
CA THR A 19 15.64 -12.10 -26.09
C THR A 19 16.53 -11.31 -27.05
N MET A 20 16.63 -9.99 -26.87
CA MET A 20 17.54 -9.15 -27.66
C MET A 20 19.00 -9.46 -27.37
N ALA A 21 19.36 -9.69 -26.12
CA ALA A 21 20.75 -9.96 -25.78
C ALA A 21 21.20 -11.33 -26.33
N TYR A 22 20.30 -12.32 -26.39
CA TYR A 22 20.55 -13.59 -27.07
C TYR A 22 20.68 -13.47 -28.59
N SER A 23 19.98 -12.52 -29.23
CA SER A 23 20.11 -12.34 -30.68
C SER A 23 21.44 -11.73 -31.11
N LEU A 24 22.16 -11.08 -30.18
CA LEU A 24 23.51 -10.53 -30.39
C LEU A 24 24.61 -11.59 -30.22
N ILE A 25 24.31 -12.74 -29.63
CA ILE A 25 25.28 -13.81 -29.39
C ILE A 25 25.40 -14.69 -30.66
N PRO A 26 26.62 -15.00 -31.13
CA PRO A 26 26.81 -15.86 -32.30
C PRO A 26 26.25 -17.27 -32.04
N LYS A 27 25.44 -17.76 -33.00
CA LYS A 27 24.67 -19.03 -32.93
C LYS A 27 25.52 -20.31 -32.72
N GLN A 28 26.84 -20.22 -32.84
CA GLN A 28 27.77 -21.36 -32.73
C GLN A 28 28.28 -21.60 -31.30
N SER A 29 27.87 -20.79 -30.32
CA SER A 29 28.27 -20.99 -28.92
C SER A 29 27.36 -22.04 -28.25
N SER A 30 27.79 -23.30 -28.26
CA SER A 30 27.10 -24.40 -27.55
C SER A 30 27.41 -24.46 -26.05
N SER A 31 28.30 -23.60 -25.55
CA SER A 31 28.71 -23.55 -24.15
C SER A 31 27.83 -22.61 -23.33
N LEU A 32 27.42 -23.03 -22.12
CA LEU A 32 26.74 -22.20 -21.14
C LEU A 32 27.54 -20.91 -20.89
N LEU A 33 26.95 -19.75 -21.18
CA LEU A 33 27.62 -18.46 -21.00
C LEU A 33 27.39 -17.94 -19.58
N TRP A 34 28.35 -17.18 -19.03
CA TRP A 34 28.18 -16.46 -17.75
C TRP A 34 26.92 -15.60 -17.72
N MET A 35 26.54 -15.11 -18.90
CA MET A 35 25.31 -14.36 -19.11
C MET A 35 24.07 -15.20 -18.81
N ASP A 36 24.03 -16.50 -19.19
CA ASP A 36 22.90 -17.39 -18.94
C ASP A 36 22.65 -17.56 -17.45
N VAL A 37 23.73 -17.82 -16.71
CA VAL A 37 23.70 -18.02 -15.24
C VAL A 37 23.17 -16.76 -14.54
N THR A 38 23.61 -15.59 -14.99
CA THR A 38 23.20 -14.31 -14.41
C THR A 38 21.75 -13.98 -14.77
N MET A 39 21.37 -14.13 -16.03
CA MET A 39 20.01 -13.85 -16.50
C MET A 39 18.99 -14.79 -15.86
N PHE A 40 19.34 -16.07 -15.67
CA PHE A 40 18.50 -17.02 -14.94
C PHE A 40 18.28 -16.57 -13.50
N SER A 41 19.34 -16.22 -12.78
CA SER A 41 19.26 -15.78 -11.39
C SER A 41 18.41 -14.52 -11.22
N VAL A 42 18.60 -13.53 -12.09
CA VAL A 42 17.79 -12.29 -12.10
C VAL A 42 16.33 -12.62 -12.39
N THR A 43 16.05 -13.51 -13.35
CA THR A 43 14.68 -13.91 -13.68
C THR A 43 13.98 -14.56 -12.48
N VAL A 44 14.66 -15.43 -11.74
CA VAL A 44 14.10 -16.09 -10.54
C VAL A 44 13.81 -15.07 -9.44
N ILE A 45 14.74 -14.15 -9.16
CA ILE A 45 14.53 -13.10 -8.14
C ILE A 45 13.35 -12.21 -8.53
N MET A 46 13.26 -11.80 -9.80
CA MET A 46 12.15 -11.00 -10.29
C MET A 46 10.81 -11.74 -10.18
N PHE A 47 10.77 -13.01 -10.58
CA PHE A 47 9.57 -13.82 -10.44
C PHE A 47 9.14 -13.95 -8.97
N ALA A 48 10.09 -14.18 -8.06
CA ALA A 48 9.82 -14.23 -6.63
C ALA A 48 9.28 -12.89 -6.10
N SER A 49 9.74 -11.75 -6.61
CA SER A 49 9.21 -10.43 -6.23
C SER A 49 7.77 -10.21 -6.70
N VAL A 50 7.39 -10.73 -7.86
CA VAL A 50 6.01 -10.69 -8.34
C VAL A 50 5.12 -11.58 -7.48
N LEU A 51 5.58 -12.79 -7.16
CA LEU A 51 4.85 -13.70 -6.26
C LEU A 51 4.66 -13.11 -4.86
N GLU A 52 5.68 -12.44 -4.32
CA GLU A 52 5.60 -11.77 -3.02
C GLU A 52 4.53 -10.66 -3.02
N ASN A 53 4.44 -9.86 -4.08
CA ASN A 53 3.38 -8.84 -4.20
C ASN A 53 1.98 -9.46 -4.23
N VAL A 54 1.80 -10.56 -4.98
CA VAL A 54 0.52 -11.29 -5.00
C VAL A 54 0.22 -11.90 -3.64
N LEU A 55 1.22 -12.45 -2.97
CA LEU A 55 1.09 -13.02 -1.63
C LEU A 55 0.71 -11.96 -0.59
N ALA A 56 1.36 -10.79 -0.59
CA ALA A 56 1.04 -9.69 0.31
C ALA A 56 -0.41 -9.21 0.11
N GLN A 57 -0.88 -9.14 -1.14
CA GLN A 57 -2.28 -8.82 -1.44
C GLN A 57 -3.23 -9.91 -0.95
N ALA A 58 -2.92 -11.18 -1.23
CA ALA A 58 -3.74 -12.31 -0.78
C ALA A 58 -3.80 -12.39 0.76
N MET A 59 -2.69 -12.10 1.44
CA MET A 59 -2.62 -12.06 2.90
C MET A 59 -3.40 -10.88 3.47
N ARG A 60 -3.35 -9.70 2.84
CA ARG A 60 -4.17 -8.55 3.25
C ARG A 60 -5.66 -8.85 3.12
N ALA A 61 -6.07 -9.51 2.03
CA ALA A 61 -7.48 -9.81 1.79
C ALA A 61 -8.03 -10.93 2.68
N ASN A 62 -7.24 -11.98 2.93
CA ASN A 62 -7.73 -13.20 3.58
C ASN A 62 -7.33 -13.36 5.05
N ILE A 63 -6.23 -12.73 5.49
CA ILE A 63 -5.63 -12.98 6.80
C ILE A 63 -5.64 -11.71 7.66
N SER A 64 -4.83 -10.71 7.31
CA SER A 64 -4.52 -9.57 8.18
C SER A 64 -3.62 -8.55 7.47
N SER A 65 -3.87 -7.26 7.69
CA SER A 65 -3.01 -6.17 7.22
C SER A 65 -1.64 -6.19 7.91
N ILE A 66 -1.57 -6.53 9.20
CA ILE A 66 -0.30 -6.65 9.94
C ILE A 66 0.60 -7.71 9.30
N SER A 67 0.03 -8.86 8.91
CA SER A 67 0.79 -9.93 8.25
C SER A 67 1.29 -9.51 6.88
N ALA A 68 0.47 -8.81 6.10
CA ALA A 68 0.88 -8.27 4.81
C ALA A 68 2.04 -7.26 4.96
N ARG A 69 1.97 -6.37 5.96
CA ARG A 69 3.05 -5.42 6.28
C ARG A 69 4.34 -6.12 6.71
N PHE A 70 4.24 -7.24 7.44
CA PHE A 70 5.41 -8.03 7.80
C PHE A 70 6.10 -8.59 6.55
N VAL A 71 5.33 -9.16 5.61
CA VAL A 71 5.86 -9.68 4.35
C VAL A 71 6.53 -8.56 3.54
N ASP A 72 5.87 -7.41 3.38
CA ASP A 72 6.41 -6.22 2.71
C ASP A 72 7.74 -5.74 3.35
N ASN A 73 7.81 -5.68 4.68
CA ASN A 73 9.01 -5.22 5.38
C ASN A 73 10.14 -6.24 5.29
N PHE A 74 9.81 -7.53 5.40
CA PHE A 74 10.78 -8.61 5.28
C PHE A 74 11.37 -8.67 3.87
N SER A 75 10.53 -8.56 2.84
CA SER A 75 10.93 -8.59 1.44
C SER A 75 11.86 -7.45 1.06
N ARG A 76 11.57 -6.22 1.52
CA ARG A 76 12.44 -5.03 1.34
C ARG A 76 13.87 -5.23 1.82
N VAL A 77 14.08 -6.08 2.82
CA VAL A 77 15.42 -6.40 3.34
C VAL A 77 15.98 -7.63 2.64
N THR A 78 15.19 -8.69 2.46
CA THR A 78 15.71 -9.97 1.97
C THR A 78 16.07 -9.94 0.48
N PHE A 79 15.31 -9.22 -0.35
CA PHE A 79 15.58 -9.15 -1.80
C PHE A 79 16.92 -8.47 -2.14
N PRO A 80 17.26 -7.30 -1.56
CA PRO A 80 18.59 -6.72 -1.76
C PRO A 80 19.71 -7.60 -1.20
N MET A 81 19.49 -8.23 -0.04
CA MET A 81 20.49 -9.09 0.59
C MET A 81 20.79 -10.35 -0.24
N ILE A 82 19.77 -11.01 -0.79
CA ILE A 82 19.99 -12.17 -1.68
C ILE A 82 20.64 -11.74 -2.99
N GLY A 83 20.27 -10.57 -3.54
CA GLY A 83 20.91 -10.01 -4.72
C GLY A 83 22.41 -9.75 -4.51
N LEU A 84 22.76 -9.10 -3.40
CA LEU A 84 24.15 -8.86 -3.00
C LEU A 84 24.92 -10.17 -2.80
N CYS A 85 24.33 -11.14 -2.09
CA CYS A 85 24.92 -12.46 -1.87
C CYS A 85 25.24 -13.16 -3.20
N LEU A 86 24.30 -13.19 -4.15
CA LEU A 86 24.51 -13.81 -5.45
C LEU A 86 25.55 -13.07 -6.29
N LEU A 87 25.65 -11.74 -6.17
CA LEU A 87 26.67 -10.94 -6.84
C LEU A 87 28.07 -11.25 -6.30
N VAL A 88 28.21 -11.35 -4.97
CA VAL A 88 29.48 -11.72 -4.32
C VAL A 88 29.91 -13.13 -4.75
N VAL A 89 28.99 -14.10 -4.76
CA VAL A 89 29.27 -15.46 -5.23
C VAL A 89 29.69 -15.45 -6.70
N LEU A 90 29.01 -14.69 -7.54
CA LEU A 90 29.36 -14.54 -8.95
C LEU A 90 30.78 -13.99 -9.13
N PHE A 91 31.14 -12.96 -8.36
CA PHE A 91 32.45 -12.32 -8.43
C PHE A 91 33.57 -13.26 -7.96
N ILE A 92 33.38 -13.96 -6.84
CA ILE A 92 34.38 -14.91 -6.31
C ILE A 92 34.58 -16.08 -7.26
N MET A 93 33.50 -16.71 -7.73
CA MET A 93 33.58 -17.84 -8.66
C MET A 93 34.18 -17.42 -10.02
N GLY A 94 33.85 -16.21 -10.49
CA GLY A 94 34.44 -15.63 -11.68
C GLY A 94 35.95 -15.38 -11.54
N ALA A 95 36.38 -14.80 -10.41
CA ALA A 95 37.80 -14.58 -10.13
C ALA A 95 38.61 -15.89 -10.04
N MET A 96 37.96 -16.97 -9.59
CA MET A 96 38.55 -18.31 -9.51
C MET A 96 38.48 -19.10 -10.82
N ASN A 97 37.86 -18.55 -11.88
CA ASN A 97 37.61 -19.24 -13.15
C ASN A 97 36.92 -20.61 -12.98
N VAL A 98 35.97 -20.70 -12.05
CA VAL A 98 35.19 -21.92 -11.80
C VAL A 98 34.25 -22.20 -12.97
N ASP A 99 34.04 -23.48 -13.29
CA ASP A 99 33.14 -23.88 -14.36
C ASP A 99 31.72 -23.28 -14.19
N ASN A 100 31.13 -22.86 -15.30
CA ASN A 100 29.84 -22.15 -15.31
C ASN A 100 28.72 -23.05 -14.81
N THR A 101 28.79 -24.35 -15.08
CA THR A 101 27.82 -25.34 -14.60
C THR A 101 27.80 -25.39 -13.08
N PHE A 102 28.99 -25.46 -12.46
CA PHE A 102 29.12 -25.49 -11.00
C PHE A 102 28.63 -24.18 -10.38
N THR A 103 28.99 -23.04 -10.99
CA THR A 103 28.52 -21.71 -10.56
C THR A 103 26.99 -21.62 -10.60
N MET A 104 26.35 -22.17 -11.64
CA MET A 104 24.90 -22.22 -11.77
C MET A 104 24.26 -23.06 -10.66
N VAL A 105 24.80 -24.26 -10.39
CA VAL A 105 24.30 -25.14 -9.33
C VAL A 105 24.37 -24.45 -7.97
N VAL A 106 25.50 -23.83 -7.63
CA VAL A 106 25.67 -23.13 -6.35
C VAL A 106 24.65 -21.99 -6.20
N ARG A 107 24.47 -21.16 -7.24
CA ARG A 107 23.49 -20.05 -7.20
C ARG A 107 22.05 -20.56 -7.08
N LEU A 108 21.72 -21.64 -7.80
CA LEU A 108 20.40 -22.26 -7.71
C LEU A 108 20.15 -22.82 -6.30
N SER A 109 21.14 -23.49 -5.69
CA SER A 109 21.02 -23.97 -4.31
C SER A 109 20.77 -22.84 -3.31
N ILE A 110 21.50 -21.71 -3.45
CA ILE A 110 21.30 -20.53 -2.61
C ILE A 110 19.90 -19.96 -2.79
N LEU A 111 19.43 -19.81 -4.03
CA LEU A 111 18.09 -19.32 -4.35
C LEU A 111 16.99 -20.24 -3.81
N THR A 112 17.11 -21.55 -3.98
CA THR A 112 16.15 -22.53 -3.46
C THR A 112 16.11 -22.50 -1.94
N PHE A 113 17.27 -22.47 -1.28
CA PHE A 113 17.35 -22.37 0.18
C PHE A 113 16.70 -21.08 0.70
N TRP A 114 16.95 -19.96 0.03
CA TRP A 114 16.33 -18.68 0.36
C TRP A 114 14.80 -18.71 0.17
N LEU A 115 14.30 -19.26 -0.94
CA LEU A 115 12.87 -19.40 -1.20
C LEU A 115 12.16 -20.27 -0.16
N VAL A 116 12.76 -21.39 0.20
CA VAL A 116 12.24 -22.28 1.26
C VAL A 116 12.24 -21.55 2.61
N SER A 117 13.34 -20.86 2.94
CA SER A 117 13.45 -20.09 4.19
C SER A 117 12.42 -18.96 4.26
N PHE A 118 12.19 -18.27 3.15
CA PHE A 118 11.16 -17.24 3.02
C PHE A 118 9.76 -17.82 3.22
N ALA A 119 9.43 -18.94 2.56
CA ALA A 119 8.16 -19.61 2.72
C ALA A 119 7.92 -20.07 4.17
N VAL A 120 8.94 -20.66 4.82
CA VAL A 120 8.87 -21.05 6.23
C VAL A 120 8.67 -19.83 7.12
N ALA A 121 9.37 -18.72 6.88
CA ALA A 121 9.21 -17.49 7.65
C ALA A 121 7.78 -16.94 7.54
N VAL A 122 7.18 -16.93 6.34
CA VAL A 122 5.78 -16.53 6.14
C VAL A 122 4.82 -17.46 6.88
N ILE A 123 5.00 -18.78 6.78
CA ILE A 123 4.16 -19.76 7.49
C ILE A 123 4.26 -19.55 9.01
N LEU A 124 5.47 -19.37 9.55
CA LEU A 124 5.68 -19.11 10.97
C LEU A 124 5.04 -17.78 11.41
N CYS A 125 5.11 -16.74 10.57
CA CYS A 125 4.44 -15.47 10.81
C CYS A 125 2.92 -15.67 10.93
N ILE A 126 2.29 -16.35 9.96
CA ILE A 126 0.84 -16.65 9.97
C ILE A 126 0.46 -17.47 11.21
N ARG A 127 1.27 -18.47 11.59
CA ARG A 127 0.98 -19.30 12.77
C ARG A 127 1.16 -18.55 14.08
N ARG A 128 2.08 -17.59 14.15
CA ARG A 128 2.30 -16.76 15.35
C ARG A 128 1.39 -15.54 15.41
N LEU A 129 0.68 -15.22 14.33
CA LEU A 129 -0.19 -14.07 14.22
C LEU A 129 -1.21 -13.97 15.37
N PRO A 130 -1.98 -15.02 15.73
CA PRO A 130 -3.01 -14.89 16.77
C PRO A 130 -2.41 -14.49 18.13
N ALA A 131 -1.28 -15.11 18.50
CA ALA A 131 -0.57 -14.79 19.73
C ALA A 131 0.01 -13.37 19.71
N THR A 132 0.55 -12.92 18.57
CA THR A 132 1.08 -11.55 18.41
C THR A 132 -0.05 -10.52 18.48
N LEU A 133 -1.19 -10.77 17.85
CA LEU A 133 -2.37 -9.92 17.92
C LEU A 133 -2.86 -9.80 19.36
N MET A 134 -2.97 -10.94 20.07
CA MET A 134 -3.43 -10.95 21.46
C MET A 134 -2.47 -10.23 22.39
N LYS A 135 -1.15 -10.43 22.26
CA LYS A 135 -0.15 -9.68 23.03
C LYS A 135 -0.22 -8.18 22.76
N THR A 136 -0.43 -7.80 21.51
CA THR A 136 -0.60 -6.39 21.13
C THR A 136 -1.85 -5.81 21.77
N LEU A 137 -2.95 -6.56 21.78
CA LEU A 137 -4.21 -6.19 22.40
C LEU A 137 -4.06 -5.97 23.91
N VAL A 138 -3.48 -6.94 24.60
CA VAL A 138 -3.22 -6.90 26.04
C VAL A 138 -2.33 -5.72 26.39
N ARG A 139 -1.23 -5.53 25.63
CA ARG A 139 -0.32 -4.41 25.83
C ARG A 139 -1.05 -3.07 25.72
N ARG A 140 -1.93 -2.91 24.73
CA ARG A 140 -2.75 -1.70 24.58
C ARG A 140 -3.66 -1.48 25.78
N ILE A 141 -4.44 -2.49 26.17
CA ILE A 141 -5.36 -2.41 27.32
C ILE A 141 -4.60 -2.08 28.61
N SER A 142 -3.41 -2.65 28.81
CA SER A 142 -2.59 -2.44 30.01
C SER A 142 -1.87 -1.08 30.03
N SER A 143 -1.66 -0.44 28.88
CA SER A 143 -0.93 0.82 28.83
C SER A 143 -1.81 1.97 29.33
N THR A 144 -1.32 2.71 30.33
CA THR A 144 -1.97 3.90 30.89
C THR A 144 -2.19 5.00 29.84
N ASP A 145 -1.44 4.97 28.73
CA ASP A 145 -1.52 5.92 27.62
C ASP A 145 -2.53 5.52 26.53
N PHE A 146 -3.59 4.79 26.90
CA PHE A 146 -4.65 4.36 25.98
C PHE A 146 -5.25 5.52 25.17
N ARG A 147 -5.15 6.75 25.67
CA ARG A 147 -5.68 7.97 25.03
C ARG A 147 -4.82 8.58 23.92
N TYR A 148 -3.53 8.22 23.80
CA TYR A 148 -2.60 8.95 22.91
C TYR A 148 -1.78 8.07 21.95
N MET A 149 -1.97 6.75 21.95
CA MET A 149 -1.25 5.91 21.01
C MET A 149 -1.96 5.88 19.65
N ASN A 150 -1.24 6.32 18.60
CA ASN A 150 -1.50 6.07 17.17
C ASN A 150 -1.47 4.57 16.88
N SER A 151 -2.40 3.85 17.48
CA SER A 151 -2.41 2.40 17.49
C SER A 151 -3.01 1.95 16.17
N ILE A 152 -2.25 1.14 15.41
CA ILE A 152 -2.72 0.60 14.13
C ILE A 152 -4.09 -0.06 14.39
N PRO A 153 -5.19 0.42 13.76
CA PRO A 153 -6.51 -0.15 13.99
C PRO A 153 -6.50 -1.63 13.59
N LEU A 154 -7.16 -2.48 14.38
CA LEU A 154 -7.30 -3.89 14.00
C LEU A 154 -8.34 -4.03 12.90
N ASP A 155 -8.00 -4.79 11.86
CA ASP A 155 -8.92 -5.07 10.78
C ASP A 155 -10.06 -6.00 11.25
N PRO A 156 -11.22 -6.02 10.58
CA PRO A 156 -12.30 -6.97 10.90
C PRO A 156 -11.85 -8.45 10.89
N MET A 157 -10.92 -8.82 10.01
CA MET A 157 -10.37 -10.19 9.98
C MET A 157 -9.44 -10.46 11.17
N GLU A 158 -8.69 -9.47 11.61
CA GLU A 158 -7.83 -9.60 12.79
C GLU A 158 -8.68 -9.74 14.06
N LEU A 159 -9.74 -8.95 14.20
CA LEU A 159 -10.72 -9.08 15.28
C LEU A 159 -11.37 -10.47 15.29
N LYS A 160 -11.68 -11.04 14.11
CA LYS A 160 -12.18 -12.41 14.01
C LYS A 160 -11.16 -13.45 14.48
N ILE A 161 -9.87 -13.25 14.20
CA ILE A 161 -8.80 -14.13 14.70
C ILE A 161 -8.68 -14.01 16.22
N VAL A 162 -8.73 -12.80 16.76
CA VAL A 162 -8.72 -12.54 18.21
C VAL A 162 -9.92 -13.21 18.87
N PHE A 163 -11.13 -13.04 18.33
CA PHE A 163 -12.34 -13.70 18.82
C PHE A 163 -12.17 -15.21 18.90
N LYS A 164 -11.74 -15.85 17.80
CA LYS A 164 -11.48 -17.30 17.76
C LYS A 164 -10.39 -17.76 18.73
N THR A 165 -9.48 -16.88 19.11
CA THR A 165 -8.43 -17.17 20.09
C THR A 165 -8.97 -17.11 21.52
N ILE A 166 -10.00 -16.30 21.76
CA ILE A 166 -10.69 -16.18 23.05
C ILE A 166 -11.74 -17.29 23.22
N ASP A 167 -12.46 -17.61 22.15
CA ASP A 167 -13.48 -18.67 22.06
C ASP A 167 -12.82 -20.06 22.15
N THR A 168 -12.42 -20.43 23.37
CA THR A 168 -11.70 -21.68 23.63
C THR A 168 -12.58 -22.92 23.44
N ASP A 169 -13.90 -22.78 23.68
CA ASP A 169 -14.86 -23.87 23.53
C ASP A 169 -15.44 -23.97 22.11
N ARG A 170 -15.15 -23.00 21.24
CA ARG A 170 -15.65 -22.90 19.85
C ARG A 170 -17.18 -22.84 19.79
N SER A 171 -17.82 -22.33 20.83
CA SER A 171 -19.27 -22.19 20.88
C SER A 171 -19.78 -21.09 19.96
N GLY A 172 -18.88 -20.25 19.41
CA GLY A 172 -19.23 -19.08 18.62
C GLY A 172 -19.69 -17.90 19.48
N ASN A 173 -19.61 -18.03 20.80
CA ASN A 173 -19.95 -17.00 21.77
C ASN A 173 -18.84 -16.94 22.81
N ILE A 174 -18.43 -15.73 23.19
CA ILE A 174 -17.44 -15.55 24.27
C ILE A 174 -18.11 -15.04 25.54
N THR A 175 -17.52 -15.38 26.67
CA THR A 175 -17.91 -14.87 27.99
C THR A 175 -16.83 -13.93 28.56
N ALA A 176 -17.21 -13.08 29.53
CA ALA A 176 -16.27 -12.18 30.19
C ALA A 176 -15.12 -12.94 30.89
N ASP A 177 -15.40 -14.12 31.44
CA ASP A 177 -14.40 -14.95 32.11
C ASP A 177 -13.38 -15.55 31.11
N GLU A 178 -13.81 -15.93 29.90
CA GLU A 178 -12.91 -16.39 28.83
C GLU A 178 -11.99 -15.28 28.32
N VAL A 179 -12.52 -14.07 28.13
CA VAL A 179 -11.73 -12.90 27.75
C VAL A 179 -10.67 -12.63 28.81
N LEU A 180 -11.04 -12.59 30.09
CA LEU A 180 -10.12 -12.33 31.18
C LEU A 180 -9.03 -13.41 31.25
N LYS A 181 -9.41 -14.68 31.16
CA LYS A 181 -8.48 -15.81 31.14
C LYS A 181 -7.53 -15.75 29.94
N SER A 182 -8.04 -15.43 28.76
CA SER A 182 -7.24 -15.32 27.54
C SER A 182 -6.26 -14.15 27.62
N PHE A 183 -6.69 -13.01 28.15
CA PHE A 183 -5.82 -11.85 28.36
C PHE A 183 -4.74 -12.12 29.41
N ALA A 184 -5.10 -12.75 30.54
CA ALA A 184 -4.14 -13.16 31.57
C ALA A 184 -3.08 -14.11 31.00
N PHE A 185 -3.49 -15.11 30.20
CA PHE A 185 -2.56 -16.02 29.51
C PHE A 185 -1.57 -15.29 28.58
N HIS A 186 -1.98 -14.17 27.99
CA HIS A 186 -1.14 -13.36 27.10
C HIS A 186 -0.39 -12.21 27.81
N GLY A 187 -0.39 -12.20 29.14
CA GLY A 187 0.43 -11.30 29.95
C GLY A 187 -0.31 -10.11 30.56
N LEU A 188 -1.65 -10.11 30.59
CA LEU A 188 -2.39 -9.13 31.36
C LEU A 188 -2.25 -9.47 32.85
N SER A 189 -1.58 -8.60 33.60
CA SER A 189 -1.44 -8.73 35.04
C SER A 189 -1.88 -7.44 35.72
N PHE A 190 -2.72 -7.55 36.74
CA PHE A 190 -3.13 -6.41 37.56
C PHE A 190 -2.23 -6.30 38.78
N ALA A 191 -1.83 -5.09 39.13
CA ALA A 191 -1.01 -4.86 40.33
C ALA A 191 -1.80 -5.04 41.62
N LYS A 192 -3.12 -4.79 41.57
CA LYS A 192 -4.05 -4.93 42.69
C LYS A 192 -5.22 -5.81 42.29
N GLU A 193 -5.66 -6.66 43.21
CA GLU A 193 -6.84 -7.52 43.03
C GLU A 193 -8.13 -6.71 42.82
N GLU A 194 -8.20 -5.51 43.42
CA GLU A 194 -9.30 -4.56 43.21
C GLU A 194 -9.39 -4.08 41.76
N ASP A 195 -8.25 -3.87 41.08
CA ASP A 195 -8.24 -3.45 39.67
C ASP A 195 -8.72 -4.58 38.76
N GLU A 196 -8.37 -5.83 39.08
CA GLU A 196 -8.87 -7.01 38.38
C GLU A 196 -10.38 -7.18 38.56
N ALA A 197 -10.87 -7.06 39.80
CA ALA A 197 -12.29 -7.14 40.11
C ALA A 197 -13.08 -6.01 39.41
N ASN A 198 -12.55 -4.78 39.41
CA ASN A 198 -13.13 -3.64 38.70
C ASN A 198 -13.16 -3.86 37.18
N PHE A 199 -12.06 -4.34 36.60
CA PHE A 199 -11.99 -4.66 35.17
C PHE A 199 -13.00 -5.75 34.79
N LYS A 200 -13.06 -6.82 35.59
CA LYS A 200 -14.01 -7.92 35.41
C LYS A 200 -15.47 -7.47 35.51
N SER A 201 -15.78 -6.60 36.49
CA SER A 201 -17.13 -6.03 36.64
C SER A 201 -17.51 -5.19 35.42
N ARG A 202 -16.62 -4.32 34.95
CA ARG A 202 -16.86 -3.49 33.75
C ARG A 202 -17.06 -4.35 32.50
N LEU A 203 -16.26 -5.40 32.35
CA LEU A 203 -16.37 -6.34 31.26
C LEU A 203 -17.72 -7.07 31.30
N ARG A 204 -18.17 -7.53 32.47
CA ARG A 204 -19.50 -8.15 32.64
C ARG A 204 -20.63 -7.19 32.31
N SER A 205 -20.59 -5.96 32.81
CA SER A 205 -21.60 -4.94 32.48
C SER A 205 -21.64 -4.63 30.99
N MET A 206 -20.50 -4.62 30.31
CA MET A 206 -20.43 -4.45 28.85
C MET A 206 -21.09 -5.64 28.12
N PHE A 207 -20.86 -6.87 28.59
CA PHE A 207 -21.48 -8.08 28.03
C PHE A 207 -22.99 -8.16 28.34
N GLU A 208 -23.45 -7.60 29.46
CA GLU A 208 -24.89 -7.49 29.78
C GLU A 208 -25.59 -6.47 28.89
N LEU A 209 -24.93 -5.35 28.60
CA LEU A 209 -25.49 -4.29 27.77
C LEU A 209 -25.58 -4.66 26.28
N HIS A 210 -24.62 -5.48 25.81
CA HIS A 210 -24.44 -5.75 24.38
C HIS A 210 -24.54 -7.22 23.99
N GLY A 211 -24.67 -8.11 24.96
CA GLY A 211 -24.84 -9.54 24.74
C GLY A 211 -26.20 -9.87 24.14
N THR A 212 -26.22 -10.90 23.30
CA THR A 212 -27.45 -11.44 22.72
C THR A 212 -28.02 -12.50 23.65
N GLY A 213 -28.97 -12.10 24.51
CA GLY A 213 -29.76 -13.01 25.36
C GLY A 213 -29.41 -13.00 26.86
N THR A 214 -29.95 -13.97 27.60
CA THR A 214 -29.95 -14.01 29.08
C THR A 214 -28.63 -14.45 29.72
N ASN A 215 -27.61 -14.81 28.94
CA ASN A 215 -26.45 -15.56 29.44
C ASN A 215 -25.12 -14.79 29.38
N ASN A 216 -25.14 -13.45 29.28
CA ASN A 216 -23.93 -12.61 29.27
C ASN A 216 -22.87 -13.10 28.26
N ARG A 217 -23.33 -13.41 27.05
CA ARG A 217 -22.54 -13.96 25.95
C ARG A 217 -22.50 -12.99 24.79
N LEU A 218 -21.32 -12.84 24.19
CA LEU A 218 -21.08 -11.94 23.08
C LEU A 218 -20.78 -12.76 21.82
N ASP A 219 -21.58 -12.57 20.77
CA ASP A 219 -21.31 -13.17 19.47
C ASP A 219 -20.18 -12.42 18.73
N LEU A 220 -19.73 -12.97 17.61
CA LEU A 220 -18.66 -12.39 16.80
C LEU A 220 -19.00 -10.97 16.31
N ASN A 221 -20.26 -10.70 15.96
CA ASN A 221 -20.65 -9.42 15.38
C ASN A 221 -20.67 -8.33 16.45
N ALA A 222 -21.26 -8.61 17.62
CA ALA A 222 -21.26 -7.75 18.78
C ALA A 222 -19.83 -7.53 19.29
N PHE A 223 -18.98 -8.57 19.30
CA PHE A 223 -17.55 -8.43 19.62
C PHE A 223 -16.86 -7.47 18.67
N CYS A 224 -16.96 -7.70 17.37
CA CYS A 224 -16.34 -6.85 16.35
C CYS A 224 -16.86 -5.41 16.42
N HIS A 225 -18.13 -5.19 16.75
CA HIS A 225 -18.70 -3.86 16.90
C HIS A 225 -18.13 -3.12 18.12
N HIS A 226 -18.15 -3.76 19.30
CA HIS A 226 -17.74 -3.10 20.55
C HIS A 226 -16.23 -2.98 20.68
N PHE A 227 -15.51 -4.09 20.50
CA PHE A 227 -14.05 -4.04 20.53
C PHE A 227 -13.50 -3.33 19.30
N GLY A 228 -14.17 -3.40 18.14
CA GLY A 228 -13.83 -2.58 16.99
C GLY A 228 -13.91 -1.10 17.33
N ALA A 229 -14.98 -0.61 17.98
CA ALA A 229 -15.06 0.79 18.42
C ALA A 229 -13.96 1.17 19.42
N ILE A 230 -13.65 0.28 20.37
CA ILE A 230 -12.59 0.49 21.38
C ILE A 230 -11.19 0.49 20.75
N PHE A 231 -10.98 -0.21 19.63
CA PHE A 231 -9.67 -0.30 18.97
C PHE A 231 -9.56 0.54 17.69
N ARG A 232 -10.68 1.08 17.18
CA ARG A 232 -10.75 2.08 16.11
C ARG A 232 -10.73 3.50 16.68
N PHE A 233 -9.96 3.76 17.74
CA PHE A 233 -9.63 5.16 18.06
C PHE A 233 -8.83 5.71 16.88
N TYR A 234 -9.56 6.38 15.99
CA TYR A 234 -9.21 6.84 14.65
C TYR A 234 -8.79 5.73 13.68
N SER A 235 -9.75 5.17 12.95
CA SER A 235 -9.42 4.45 11.72
C SER A 235 -8.71 5.43 10.80
N LEU A 236 -7.52 5.05 10.35
CA LEU A 236 -6.78 5.63 9.23
C LEU A 236 -7.63 5.88 7.97
N GLU A 237 -8.89 5.42 7.88
CA GLU A 237 -9.80 5.88 6.82
C GLU A 237 -10.14 7.37 6.98
N GLU A 238 -10.36 7.91 8.19
CA GLU A 238 -10.54 9.36 8.37
C GLU A 238 -9.23 10.13 8.21
N GLU A 239 -8.08 9.49 8.47
CA GLU A 239 -6.75 10.10 8.33
C GLU A 239 -6.23 10.02 6.89
N GLU A 240 -6.44 8.92 6.16
CA GLU A 240 -6.19 8.79 4.71
C GLU A 240 -7.21 9.63 3.93
N GLU A 241 -8.48 9.71 4.36
CA GLU A 241 -9.45 10.62 3.77
C GLU A 241 -9.09 12.08 4.09
N MET A 242 -8.60 12.40 5.30
CA MET A 242 -8.03 13.72 5.58
C MET A 242 -6.74 14.01 4.81
N GLU A 243 -5.86 13.03 4.60
CA GLU A 243 -4.59 13.17 3.89
C GLU A 243 -4.84 13.31 2.38
N LEU A 244 -5.79 12.55 1.82
CA LEU A 244 -6.31 12.75 0.46
C LEU A 244 -6.97 14.12 0.31
N ILE A 245 -7.77 14.54 1.29
CA ILE A 245 -8.37 15.88 1.32
C ILE A 245 -7.28 16.96 1.46
N GLU A 246 -6.19 16.73 2.20
CA GLU A 246 -5.06 17.64 2.33
C GLU A 246 -4.22 17.72 1.04
N GLU A 247 -3.91 16.59 0.41
CA GLU A 247 -3.22 16.53 -0.88
C GLU A 247 -4.06 17.18 -1.98
N GLU A 248 -5.37 16.90 -2.02
CA GLU A 248 -6.31 17.54 -2.95
C GLU A 248 -6.40 19.05 -2.69
N LYS A 249 -6.49 19.46 -1.41
CA LYS A 249 -6.43 20.90 -1.04
C LYS A 249 -5.11 21.52 -1.45
N ALA A 250 -3.98 20.82 -1.32
CA ALA A 250 -2.66 21.33 -1.72
C ALA A 250 -2.58 21.50 -3.24
N ALA A 251 -3.07 20.53 -4.01
CA ALA A 251 -3.16 20.60 -5.47
C ALA A 251 -4.08 21.74 -5.95
N ILE A 252 -5.23 21.92 -5.28
CA ILE A 252 -6.15 23.04 -5.55
C ILE A 252 -5.50 24.39 -5.23
N ARG A 253 -4.79 24.51 -4.08
CA ARG A 253 -4.05 25.73 -3.72
C ARG A 253 -2.96 26.05 -4.74
N GLN A 254 -2.23 25.04 -5.22
CA GLN A 254 -1.19 25.22 -6.23
C GLN A 254 -1.79 25.69 -7.57
N THR A 255 -2.91 25.11 -7.97
CA THR A 255 -3.66 25.49 -9.18
C THR A 255 -4.20 26.93 -9.07
N LEU A 256 -4.74 27.32 -7.91
CA LEU A 256 -5.21 28.68 -7.65
C LEU A 256 -4.10 29.71 -7.70
N ARG A 257 -2.92 29.42 -7.12
CA ARG A 257 -1.73 30.29 -7.21
C ARG A 257 -1.29 30.48 -8.66
N MET A 258 -1.31 29.41 -9.46
CA MET A 258 -0.97 29.48 -10.88
C MET A 258 -1.96 30.39 -11.65
N ARG A 259 -3.28 30.25 -11.40
CA ARG A 259 -4.29 31.12 -12.01
C ARG A 259 -4.19 32.59 -11.59
N GLN A 260 -3.89 32.86 -10.32
CA GLN A 260 -3.66 34.24 -9.85
C GLN A 260 -2.45 34.86 -10.53
N SER A 261 -1.35 34.11 -10.69
CA SER A 261 -0.16 34.60 -11.39
C SER A 261 -0.43 34.94 -12.87
N LEU A 262 -1.32 34.20 -13.53
CA LEU A 262 -1.74 34.46 -14.91
C LEU A 262 -2.60 35.72 -15.01
N ARG A 263 -3.57 35.91 -14.10
CA ARG A 263 -4.39 37.14 -14.07
C ARG A 263 -3.57 38.41 -13.84
N VAL A 264 -2.56 38.36 -12.97
CA VAL A 264 -1.67 39.51 -12.75
C VAL A 264 -0.85 39.80 -14.01
N ARG A 265 -0.40 38.77 -14.74
CA ARG A 265 0.30 38.96 -16.02
C ARG A 265 -0.62 39.54 -17.09
N GLU A 266 -1.87 39.12 -17.15
CA GLU A 266 -2.88 39.68 -18.06
C GLU A 266 -3.20 41.14 -17.72
N SER A 267 -3.42 41.48 -16.45
CA SER A 267 -3.69 42.87 -16.06
C SER A 267 -2.51 43.81 -16.33
N VAL A 268 -1.27 43.33 -16.16
CA VAL A 268 -0.06 44.08 -16.53
C VAL A 268 0.04 44.23 -18.05
N ARG A 269 -0.32 43.20 -18.82
CA ARG A 269 -0.35 43.25 -20.28
C ARG A 269 -1.40 44.24 -20.77
N GLU A 270 -2.61 44.21 -20.23
CA GLU A 270 -3.70 45.15 -20.55
C GLU A 270 -3.31 46.58 -20.19
N SER A 271 -2.72 46.80 -19.00
CA SER A 271 -2.25 48.13 -18.58
C SER A 271 -1.18 48.69 -19.52
N ARG A 272 -0.26 47.85 -20.04
CA ARG A 272 0.72 48.28 -21.04
C ARG A 272 0.05 48.66 -22.36
N VAL A 273 -0.89 47.85 -22.84
CA VAL A 273 -1.63 48.16 -24.07
C VAL A 273 -2.42 49.47 -23.93
N SER A 274 -3.07 49.71 -22.79
CA SER A 274 -3.77 50.98 -22.53
C SER A 274 -2.82 52.18 -22.49
N HIS A 275 -1.62 52.02 -21.91
CA HIS A 275 -0.64 53.09 -21.82
C HIS A 275 -0.02 53.44 -23.19
N ASP A 276 0.16 52.46 -24.08
CA ASP A 276 0.65 52.69 -25.44
C ASP A 276 -0.42 53.34 -26.34
N VAL A 277 -1.70 52.97 -26.19
CA VAL A 277 -2.82 53.61 -26.93
C VAL A 277 -3.02 55.08 -26.51
N SER A 278 -2.72 55.42 -25.24
CA SER A 278 -2.80 56.79 -24.74
C SER A 278 -1.76 57.73 -25.35
N HIS A 279 -0.61 57.21 -25.78
CA HIS A 279 0.43 58.00 -26.46
C HIS A 279 0.23 58.09 -27.98
N ALA A 280 -0.54 57.19 -28.58
CA ALA A 280 -0.90 57.25 -30.00
C ALA A 280 -2.07 58.22 -30.30
N SER A 281 -2.81 58.67 -29.29
CA SER A 281 -3.99 59.54 -29.46
C SER A 281 -3.69 61.05 -29.57
N SER A 282 -2.42 61.48 -29.53
CA SER A 282 -2.04 62.90 -29.62
C SER A 282 -1.42 63.32 -30.96
N HIS A 283 -1.46 62.46 -31.98
CA HIS A 283 -1.03 62.80 -33.34
C HIS A 283 -1.92 62.04 -34.34
N ASP A 284 -3.11 62.58 -34.63
CA ASP A 284 -3.72 62.47 -35.97
C ASP A 284 -5.00 63.30 -36.03
N SER A 285 -4.77 64.61 -36.09
CA SER A 285 -5.67 65.56 -36.73
C SER A 285 -5.07 65.87 -38.09
N HIS A 286 -5.40 65.09 -39.14
CA HIS A 286 -5.63 65.56 -40.51
C HIS A 286 -5.61 64.40 -41.52
N GLU A 287 -6.47 64.56 -42.53
CA GLU A 287 -6.47 63.90 -43.84
C GLU A 287 -7.23 62.57 -43.95
N SER A 288 -8.51 62.65 -44.33
CA SER A 288 -9.03 62.58 -45.72
C SER A 288 -8.77 61.22 -46.38
N GLN A 289 -9.78 60.35 -46.47
CA GLN A 289 -10.83 60.30 -47.49
C GLN A 289 -10.50 59.26 -48.57
N VAL A 290 -11.55 58.53 -48.96
CA VAL A 290 -11.69 57.67 -50.16
C VAL A 290 -11.23 56.21 -50.02
N GLY A 291 -12.21 55.30 -49.99
CA GLY A 291 -11.96 53.87 -50.14
C GLY A 291 -13.13 52.92 -49.89
N ARG A 292 -14.33 53.22 -50.39
CA ARG A 292 -15.44 52.26 -50.53
C ARG A 292 -14.97 51.04 -51.34
N VAL A 293 -15.13 49.81 -50.85
CA VAL A 293 -15.73 48.68 -51.60
C VAL A 293 -16.24 47.61 -50.61
N SER A 294 -17.49 47.22 -50.85
CA SER A 294 -18.34 46.22 -50.22
C SER A 294 -17.85 44.76 -50.27
N ARG A 295 -18.15 43.98 -49.22
CA ARG A 295 -18.57 42.56 -49.24
C ARG A 295 -18.87 42.13 -47.79
N GLN A 296 -20.11 42.10 -47.31
CA GLN A 296 -21.23 41.21 -47.64
C GLN A 296 -21.02 39.76 -47.18
N ASP A 297 -21.73 39.44 -46.09
CA ASP A 297 -22.42 38.19 -45.74
C ASP A 297 -21.78 36.84 -46.11
N SER A 298 -21.46 36.05 -45.07
CA SER A 298 -22.06 34.73 -44.85
C SER A 298 -21.55 34.16 -43.52
N ARG A 299 -22.42 33.93 -42.52
CA ARG A 299 -23.31 32.76 -42.36
C ARG A 299 -22.57 31.46 -42.01
N LYS A 300 -23.16 30.82 -40.98
CA LYS A 300 -23.16 29.41 -40.56
C LYS A 300 -22.15 29.06 -39.46
N SER A 301 -22.62 28.83 -38.24
CA SER A 301 -23.40 27.66 -37.79
C SER A 301 -22.54 26.41 -37.85
N GLU A 302 -22.07 25.95 -36.69
CA GLU A 302 -22.10 24.53 -36.38
C GLU A 302 -22.26 24.36 -34.86
N ALA A 303 -23.51 24.10 -34.51
CA ALA A 303 -23.92 23.47 -33.28
C ALA A 303 -23.92 21.95 -33.49
N LEU A 304 -23.82 21.22 -32.37
CA LEU A 304 -24.39 19.88 -32.17
C LEU A 304 -23.75 18.69 -32.91
N SER A 305 -23.02 17.88 -32.14
CA SER A 305 -23.29 16.43 -32.01
C SER A 305 -22.82 16.05 -30.59
N SER A 306 -23.68 15.87 -29.59
CA SER A 306 -24.74 14.86 -29.44
C SER A 306 -24.23 13.43 -29.59
N THR A 307 -24.65 12.60 -28.62
CA THR A 307 -24.79 11.13 -28.66
C THR A 307 -23.48 10.33 -28.68
N GLY A 308 -23.24 9.34 -27.81
CA GLY A 308 -24.09 8.64 -26.86
C GLY A 308 -23.49 7.25 -26.56
N GLY A 309 -23.98 6.61 -25.48
CA GLY A 309 -23.77 5.20 -25.13
C GLY A 309 -22.68 5.00 -24.06
N VAL A 310 -22.92 4.57 -22.81
CA VAL A 310 -23.97 3.76 -22.16
C VAL A 310 -24.16 2.38 -22.79
N LEU A 311 -23.99 1.36 -21.93
CA LEU A 311 -24.12 -0.11 -22.10
C LEU A 311 -22.88 -0.76 -22.74
N LEU A 312 -22.14 -1.66 -22.09
CA LEU A 312 -22.45 -2.67 -21.07
C LEU A 312 -21.36 -2.74 -19.98
#